data_AF-A0A9W8HEI8-F1
#
_entry.id   AF-A0A9W8HEI8-F1
#
_cell.length_a   1.000
_cell.length_b   1.000
_cell.length_c   1.000
_cell.angle_alpha   90.00
_cell.angle_beta   90.00
_cell.angle_gamma   90.00
#
_symmetry.space_group_name_H-M   'P 1'
#
loop_
_entity.id
_entity.type
_entity.pdbx_description
1 polymer ?
#
loop_
_entity_poly.entity_id
_entity_poly.type
_entity_poly.pdbx_seq_one_letter_code
_entity_poly.pdbx_strand_id
1 'polypeptide(L)'
;MDYFALVEARGTEDLGPAEVEAGLAAAAAHIQQHASRAPERIGVLLQRFVYTDQDWCSPRAGALALGVLKALGRGVPGGGEIATGRAIEALVRLAGSSGPDAADDALACVANAMLLQPACRPHVAQRRCLDAVAAVLRARAESPDAAFLCARCLLLALSAGEDARYCVEDLGLQQILADAAAHHMRREAAGAGAGARFPPRQVVAELFKAALGLCTHFLRWVHAAKGSSGRDDALPADRAAAFVGLLRAALDTLAGLPLLADGHLPDPAKQAIAIAMNIPTRHPEEVRDAWLPAGDPWRFVDAILDRLAAMVGRIVGEEPAARLADAADGYCGELTPLALVLMRLVAEHASVREHAFPAFYPGSAIDHSLLPEDRPGLSAKLVRLMRIPQGGMLPAAIGDLLLALLGGDIKHFVMAVGYGNAAGYMVARGIPVPSDIVEQVAAGSGPVVDPVTGRHLGQGAAAAAAAAELAAMTDEEKMREAERLFVLFERLDRTGVIRVENPVRAAAESGRLAEVVDDSDDDSQ
;
A
#
# COMPACT_ATOMS: atom_id res chain seq x y z
N MET A 1 33.64 41.32 -7.70
CA MET A 1 33.08 40.66 -8.90
C MET A 1 32.68 39.25 -8.50
N ASP A 2 31.59 38.73 -9.04
CA ASP A 2 31.26 37.32 -8.84
C ASP A 2 32.22 36.41 -9.64
N TYR A 3 32.19 35.12 -9.32
CA TYR A 3 33.06 34.12 -9.95
C TYR A 3 32.93 34.08 -11.48
N PHE A 4 31.73 34.23 -12.02
CA PHE A 4 31.51 34.11 -13.44
C PHE A 4 32.00 35.35 -14.20
N ALA A 5 31.85 36.54 -13.64
CA ALA A 5 32.44 37.76 -14.15
C ALA A 5 33.97 37.70 -14.13
N LEU A 6 34.55 37.12 -13.07
CA LEU A 6 36.00 36.89 -12.99
C LEU A 6 36.50 35.94 -14.09
N VAL A 7 35.77 34.85 -14.34
CA VAL A 7 36.08 33.91 -15.41
C VAL A 7 35.93 34.53 -16.80
N GLU A 8 34.91 35.38 -17.03
CA GLU A 8 34.75 36.08 -18.30
C GLU A 8 35.89 37.08 -18.56
N ALA A 9 36.39 37.75 -17.52
CA ALA A 9 37.42 38.77 -17.65
C ALA A 9 38.84 38.19 -17.82
N ARG A 10 39.13 37.07 -17.15
CA ARG A 10 40.51 36.55 -16.99
C ARG A 10 40.66 35.06 -17.33
N GLY A 11 39.58 34.36 -17.68
CA GLY A 11 39.61 32.91 -17.83
C GLY A 11 39.59 32.16 -16.49
N THR A 12 39.50 30.83 -16.55
CA THR A 12 39.43 29.97 -15.35
C THR A 12 40.79 29.75 -14.69
N GLU A 13 41.87 29.71 -15.46
CA GLU A 13 43.21 29.31 -14.98
C GLU A 13 43.93 30.43 -14.21
N ASP A 14 43.63 31.70 -14.51
CA ASP A 14 44.34 32.86 -13.94
C ASP A 14 43.77 33.35 -12.60
N LEU A 15 42.82 32.62 -11.98
CA LEU A 15 42.15 33.03 -10.73
C LEU A 15 42.76 32.35 -9.51
N GLY A 16 43.23 33.17 -8.54
CA GLY A 16 43.80 32.68 -7.29
C GLY A 16 42.76 32.12 -6.32
N PRO A 17 43.15 31.28 -5.32
CA PRO A 17 42.22 30.60 -4.42
C PRO A 17 41.24 31.54 -3.68
N ALA A 18 41.72 32.67 -3.17
CA ALA A 18 40.89 33.65 -2.47
C ALA A 18 39.89 34.35 -3.39
N GLU A 19 40.26 34.62 -4.65
CA GLU A 19 39.39 35.22 -5.66
C GLU A 19 38.28 34.23 -6.04
N VAL A 20 38.61 32.95 -6.16
CA VAL A 20 37.65 31.88 -6.45
C VAL A 20 36.63 31.75 -5.31
N GLU A 21 37.08 31.65 -4.06
CA GLU A 21 36.15 31.53 -2.92
C GLU A 21 35.24 32.76 -2.78
N ALA A 22 35.81 33.97 -2.81
CA ALA A 22 35.04 35.20 -2.68
C ALA A 22 34.07 35.38 -3.86
N GLY A 23 34.51 35.06 -5.07
CA GLY A 23 33.70 35.09 -6.27
C GLY A 23 32.54 34.11 -6.21
N LEU A 24 32.77 32.86 -5.75
CA LEU A 24 31.73 31.83 -5.63
C LEU A 24 30.72 32.19 -4.53
N ALA A 25 31.18 32.73 -3.41
CA ALA A 25 30.31 33.24 -2.36
C ALA A 25 29.41 34.39 -2.88
N ALA A 26 29.97 35.31 -3.67
CA ALA A 26 29.20 36.37 -4.32
C ALA A 26 28.19 35.82 -5.34
N ALA A 27 28.59 34.83 -6.16
CA ALA A 27 27.69 34.17 -7.11
C ALA A 27 26.53 33.45 -6.39
N ALA A 28 26.80 32.80 -5.26
CA ALA A 28 25.78 32.14 -4.44
C ALA A 28 24.77 33.15 -3.87
N ALA A 29 25.23 34.31 -3.40
CA ALA A 29 24.38 35.37 -2.87
C ALA A 29 23.46 35.99 -3.94
N HIS A 30 23.90 36.00 -5.20
CA HIS A 30 23.19 36.65 -6.31
C HIS A 30 22.70 35.66 -7.39
N ILE A 31 22.34 34.44 -6.98
CA ILE A 31 22.04 33.32 -7.89
C ILE A 31 21.01 33.65 -8.99
N GLN A 32 20.03 34.52 -8.68
CA GLN A 32 18.98 34.92 -9.62
C GLN A 32 19.52 35.65 -10.86
N GLN A 33 20.65 36.36 -10.73
CA GLN A 33 21.30 37.06 -11.84
C GLN A 33 21.88 36.10 -12.88
N HIS A 34 22.08 34.84 -12.52
CA HIS A 34 22.69 33.81 -13.36
C HIS A 34 21.68 32.86 -14.01
N ALA A 35 20.40 32.97 -13.67
CA ALA A 35 19.36 32.04 -14.13
C ALA A 35 19.17 32.04 -15.66
N SER A 36 19.27 33.20 -16.31
CA SER A 36 19.10 33.34 -17.77
C SER A 36 20.24 32.70 -18.59
N ARG A 37 21.43 32.56 -18.01
CA ARG A 37 22.62 31.93 -18.62
C ARG A 37 23.00 30.64 -17.90
N ALA A 38 22.05 30.00 -17.21
CA ALA A 38 22.31 28.83 -16.37
C ALA A 38 23.09 27.70 -17.08
N PRO A 39 22.79 27.30 -18.35
CA PRO A 39 23.55 26.24 -19.03
C PRO A 39 25.04 26.56 -19.14
N GLU A 40 25.38 27.78 -19.58
CA GLU A 40 26.77 28.23 -19.71
C GLU A 40 27.48 28.26 -18.35
N ARG A 41 26.81 28.79 -17.32
CA ARG A 41 27.35 28.87 -15.96
C ARG A 41 27.59 27.48 -15.35
N ILE A 42 26.65 26.55 -15.58
CA ILE A 42 26.79 25.15 -15.16
C ILE A 42 27.98 24.51 -15.87
N GLY A 43 28.13 24.69 -17.18
CA GLY A 43 29.27 24.18 -17.94
C GLY A 43 30.62 24.63 -17.37
N VAL A 44 30.74 25.92 -17.00
CA VAL A 44 31.94 26.47 -16.35
C VAL A 44 32.23 25.78 -15.01
N LEU A 45 31.20 25.57 -14.18
CA LEU A 45 31.36 24.89 -12.89
C LEU A 45 31.73 23.42 -13.05
N LEU A 46 31.10 22.71 -14.00
CA LEU A 46 31.39 21.30 -14.25
C LEU A 46 32.85 21.11 -14.71
N GLN A 47 33.34 21.95 -15.62
CA GLN A 47 34.71 21.85 -16.12
C GLN A 47 35.75 22.03 -15.01
N ARG A 48 35.57 23.03 -14.14
CA ARG A 48 36.58 23.38 -13.13
C ARG A 48 36.45 22.61 -11.81
N PHE A 49 35.23 22.25 -11.39
CA PHE A 49 35.00 21.71 -10.04
C PHE A 49 34.51 20.26 -10.03
N VAL A 50 34.13 19.72 -11.19
CA VAL A 50 33.57 18.36 -11.29
C VAL A 50 34.43 17.44 -12.15
N TYR A 51 34.88 17.89 -13.32
CA TYR A 51 35.62 17.06 -14.26
C TYR A 51 37.13 17.00 -14.05
N THR A 52 37.68 17.99 -13.39
CA THR A 52 39.11 18.08 -13.12
C THR A 52 39.39 17.48 -11.75
N ASP A 53 40.05 16.33 -11.72
CA ASP A 53 40.45 15.62 -10.49
C ASP A 53 41.62 16.33 -9.75
N GLN A 54 41.71 17.67 -9.82
CA GLN A 54 42.77 18.46 -9.21
C GLN A 54 42.19 19.55 -8.32
N ASP A 55 42.42 19.36 -7.02
CA ASP A 55 42.17 20.22 -5.86
C ASP A 55 41.33 21.47 -6.15
N TRP A 56 40.05 21.37 -5.77
CA TRP A 56 39.26 22.55 -5.41
C TRP A 56 40.20 23.48 -4.65
N CYS A 57 40.43 24.69 -5.15
CA CYS A 57 41.48 25.57 -4.62
C CYS A 57 41.45 25.69 -3.08
N SER A 58 40.27 25.43 -2.48
CA SER A 58 40.13 24.84 -1.14
C SER A 58 38.89 23.92 -1.05
N PRO A 59 38.74 23.13 0.04
CA PRO A 59 37.49 22.41 0.34
C PRO A 59 36.25 23.32 0.37
N ARG A 60 36.42 24.56 0.83
CA ARG A 60 35.34 25.56 0.90
C ARG A 60 34.93 26.02 -0.50
N ALA A 61 35.89 26.22 -1.40
CA ALA A 61 35.60 26.58 -2.79
C ALA A 61 34.75 25.50 -3.48
N GLY A 62 35.07 24.22 -3.25
CA GLY A 62 34.28 23.11 -3.79
C GLY A 62 32.86 23.05 -3.24
N ALA A 63 32.69 23.18 -1.93
CA ALA A 63 31.37 23.24 -1.31
C ALA A 63 30.52 24.41 -1.86
N LEU A 64 31.12 25.60 -2.00
CA LEU A 64 30.45 26.75 -2.61
C LEU A 64 30.09 26.50 -4.08
N ALA A 65 31.01 25.94 -4.87
CA ALA A 65 30.79 25.64 -6.28
C ALA A 65 29.63 24.65 -6.47
N LEU A 66 29.60 23.58 -5.68
CA LEU A 66 28.51 22.60 -5.70
C LEU A 66 27.19 23.18 -5.19
N GLY A 67 27.23 24.09 -4.21
CA GLY A 67 26.06 24.84 -3.76
C GLY A 67 25.46 25.73 -4.85
N VAL A 68 26.31 26.44 -5.61
CA VAL A 68 25.90 27.24 -6.78
C VAL A 68 25.36 26.32 -7.88
N LEU A 69 26.06 25.22 -8.19
CA LEU A 69 25.64 24.23 -9.17
C LEU A 69 24.25 23.66 -8.85
N LYS A 70 24.04 23.27 -7.59
CA LYS A 70 22.75 22.79 -7.07
C LYS A 70 21.64 23.83 -7.24
N ALA A 71 21.92 25.10 -6.99
CA ALA A 71 20.94 26.16 -7.09
C ALA A 71 20.56 26.45 -8.56
N LEU A 72 21.55 26.50 -9.46
CA LEU A 72 21.31 26.69 -10.90
C LEU A 72 20.59 25.48 -11.53
N GLY A 73 20.91 24.26 -11.09
CA GLY A 73 20.34 23.01 -11.59
C GLY A 73 18.85 22.80 -11.27
N ARG A 74 18.23 23.65 -10.44
CA ARG A 74 16.79 23.57 -10.12
C ARG A 74 15.89 24.16 -11.21
N GLY A 75 16.42 24.98 -12.12
CA GLY A 75 15.66 25.64 -13.19
C GLY A 75 15.60 24.82 -14.49
N VAL A 76 14.40 24.69 -15.08
CA VAL A 76 14.10 23.81 -16.23
C VAL A 76 14.89 24.06 -17.54
N PRO A 77 15.62 25.18 -17.78
CA PRO A 77 16.51 25.25 -18.96
C PRO A 77 17.96 24.75 -18.73
N GLY A 78 18.43 24.59 -17.48
CA GLY A 78 19.86 24.40 -17.19
C GLY A 78 20.28 22.98 -16.78
N GLY A 79 19.33 22.12 -16.41
CA GLY A 79 19.63 20.78 -15.88
C GLY A 79 20.27 19.79 -16.87
N GLY A 80 20.22 20.08 -18.18
CA GLY A 80 20.73 19.22 -19.25
C GLY A 80 22.21 18.87 -19.12
N GLU A 81 23.04 19.86 -18.76
CA GLU A 81 24.48 19.68 -18.62
C GLU A 81 24.83 18.75 -17.44
N ILE A 82 24.08 18.83 -16.34
CA ILE A 82 24.24 17.97 -15.14
C ILE A 82 23.75 16.54 -15.43
N ALA A 83 22.75 16.40 -16.30
CA ALA A 83 22.12 15.13 -16.62
C ALA A 83 22.94 14.24 -17.57
N THR A 84 24.08 14.71 -18.06
CA THR A 84 24.96 13.90 -18.91
C THR A 84 25.61 12.76 -18.11
N GLY A 85 25.85 11.61 -18.73
CA GLY A 85 26.49 10.46 -18.05
C GLY A 85 27.84 10.80 -17.41
N ARG A 86 28.65 11.65 -18.06
CA ARG A 86 29.94 12.12 -17.51
C ARG A 86 29.76 12.99 -16.27
N ALA A 87 28.80 13.92 -16.28
CA ALA A 87 28.50 14.76 -15.12
C ALA A 87 27.98 13.93 -13.94
N ILE A 88 27.06 13.00 -14.20
CA ILE A 88 26.51 12.10 -13.20
C ILE A 88 27.60 11.25 -12.54
N GLU A 89 28.45 10.57 -13.33
CA GLU A 89 29.53 9.74 -12.80
C GLU A 89 30.50 10.55 -11.94
N ALA A 90 30.90 11.73 -12.40
CA ALA A 90 31.81 12.61 -11.67
C ALA A 90 31.19 13.16 -10.37
N LEU A 91 29.92 13.58 -10.39
CA LEU A 91 29.23 14.07 -9.18
C LEU A 91 29.01 12.97 -8.15
N VAL A 92 28.64 11.76 -8.58
CA VAL A 92 28.51 10.60 -7.68
C VAL A 92 29.86 10.22 -7.07
N ARG A 93 30.94 10.26 -7.86
CA ARG A 93 32.30 10.05 -7.35
C ARG A 93 32.68 11.11 -6.31
N LEU A 94 32.41 12.38 -6.59
CA LEU A 94 32.64 13.48 -5.64
C LEU A 94 31.84 13.32 -4.35
N ALA A 95 30.62 12.80 -4.40
CA ALA A 95 29.85 12.51 -3.20
C ALA A 95 30.53 11.48 -2.27
N GLY A 96 31.32 10.56 -2.83
CA GLY A 96 32.07 9.54 -2.09
C GLY A 96 33.40 10.03 -1.51
N SER A 97 34.04 11.01 -2.14
CA SER A 97 35.40 11.46 -1.77
C SER A 97 35.45 12.81 -1.05
N SER A 98 34.35 13.58 -1.06
CA SER A 98 34.31 14.95 -0.55
C SER A 98 33.83 15.06 0.90
N GLY A 99 34.07 16.22 1.52
CA GLY A 99 33.51 16.53 2.85
C GLY A 99 31.97 16.59 2.87
N PRO A 100 31.34 16.52 4.06
CA PRO A 100 29.89 16.34 4.22
C PRO A 100 29.01 17.28 3.38
N ASP A 101 29.22 18.59 3.50
CA ASP A 101 28.40 19.60 2.82
C ASP A 101 28.50 19.50 1.30
N ALA A 102 29.72 19.27 0.81
CA ALA A 102 30.00 19.15 -0.61
C ALA A 102 29.43 17.85 -1.18
N ALA A 103 29.52 16.75 -0.44
CA ALA A 103 28.92 15.48 -0.83
C ALA A 103 27.39 15.56 -0.88
N ASP A 104 26.75 16.22 0.09
CA ASP A 104 25.30 16.41 0.12
C ASP A 104 24.83 17.30 -1.04
N ASP A 105 25.61 18.33 -1.39
CA ASP A 105 25.30 19.18 -2.54
C ASP A 105 25.54 18.47 -3.88
N ALA A 106 26.56 17.62 -4.00
CA ALA A 106 26.77 16.77 -5.17
C ALA A 106 25.60 15.79 -5.37
N LEU A 107 25.18 15.08 -4.32
CA LEU A 107 24.02 14.19 -4.37
C LEU A 107 22.73 14.94 -4.68
N ALA A 108 22.57 16.17 -4.17
CA ALA A 108 21.42 17.00 -4.48
C ALA A 108 21.38 17.40 -5.97
N CYS A 109 22.53 17.71 -6.58
CA CYS A 109 22.64 17.93 -8.03
C CYS A 109 22.16 16.70 -8.82
N VAL A 110 22.66 15.50 -8.45
CA VAL A 110 22.28 14.23 -9.09
C VAL A 110 20.79 13.95 -8.92
N ALA A 111 20.26 14.01 -7.70
CA ALA A 111 18.85 13.74 -7.42
C ALA A 111 17.91 14.70 -8.15
N ASN A 112 18.25 16.00 -8.22
CA ASN A 112 17.48 16.99 -8.96
C ASN A 112 17.52 16.72 -10.47
N ALA A 113 18.69 16.36 -11.02
CA ALA A 113 18.82 16.00 -12.42
C ALA A 113 17.94 14.78 -12.77
N MET A 114 17.94 13.74 -11.93
CA MET A 114 17.09 12.54 -12.13
C MET A 114 15.59 12.82 -12.06
N LEU A 115 15.18 13.78 -11.24
CA LEU A 115 13.79 14.22 -11.11
C LEU A 115 13.35 15.05 -12.33
N LEU A 116 14.16 16.03 -12.72
CA LEU A 116 13.84 16.97 -13.79
C LEU A 116 14.03 16.36 -15.18
N GLN A 117 14.98 15.43 -15.32
CA GLN A 117 15.34 14.80 -16.59
C GLN A 117 15.40 13.27 -16.43
N PRO A 118 14.24 12.57 -16.58
CA PRO A 118 14.18 11.13 -16.45
C PRO A 118 15.16 10.36 -17.36
N ALA A 119 15.56 10.95 -18.48
CA ALA A 119 16.53 10.39 -19.43
C ALA A 119 17.92 10.10 -18.82
N CYS A 120 18.30 10.74 -17.71
CA CYS A 120 19.60 10.49 -17.07
C CYS A 120 19.58 9.36 -16.02
N ARG A 121 18.40 8.86 -15.63
CA ARG A 121 18.28 7.80 -14.62
C ARG A 121 19.08 6.53 -14.98
N PRO A 122 19.13 6.08 -16.25
CA PRO A 122 19.97 4.95 -16.65
C PRO A 122 21.47 5.15 -16.37
N HIS A 123 21.97 6.40 -16.35
CA HIS A 123 23.38 6.66 -16.01
C HIS A 123 23.68 6.38 -14.54
N VAL A 124 22.75 6.69 -13.64
CA VAL A 124 22.88 6.36 -12.20
C VAL A 124 22.63 4.86 -11.96
N ALA A 125 21.81 4.21 -12.77
CA ALA A 125 21.55 2.78 -12.69
C ALA A 125 22.75 1.90 -13.13
N GLN A 126 23.82 2.50 -13.66
CA GLN A 126 25.06 1.77 -13.94
C GLN A 126 25.72 1.32 -12.64
N ARG A 127 26.27 0.09 -12.64
CA ARG A 127 26.89 -0.52 -11.44
C ARG A 127 27.85 0.39 -10.71
N ARG A 128 28.77 1.06 -11.42
CA ARG A 128 29.74 1.99 -10.81
C ARG A 128 29.08 3.12 -10.01
N CYS A 129 27.98 3.67 -10.52
CA CYS A 129 27.23 4.70 -9.82
C CYS A 129 26.46 4.12 -8.63
N LEU A 130 25.86 2.94 -8.79
CA LEU A 130 25.19 2.22 -7.70
C LEU A 130 26.16 1.87 -6.56
N ASP A 131 27.36 1.38 -6.89
CA ASP A 131 28.45 1.08 -5.95
C ASP A 131 28.78 2.31 -5.11
N ALA A 132 28.99 3.45 -5.78
CA ALA A 132 29.35 4.69 -5.12
C ALA A 132 28.20 5.24 -4.26
N VAL A 133 26.96 5.25 -4.75
CA VAL A 133 25.79 5.70 -3.96
C VAL A 133 25.56 4.79 -2.74
N ALA A 134 25.71 3.48 -2.90
CA ALA A 134 25.61 2.52 -1.80
C ALA A 134 26.76 2.66 -0.80
N ALA A 135 27.98 2.94 -1.26
CA ALA A 135 29.12 3.23 -0.40
C ALA A 135 28.91 4.51 0.42
N VAL A 136 28.41 5.58 -0.20
CA VAL A 136 28.07 6.83 0.50
C VAL A 136 26.99 6.59 1.54
N LEU A 137 25.91 5.89 1.18
CA LEU A 137 24.85 5.56 2.13
C LEU A 137 25.37 4.73 3.30
N ARG A 138 26.21 3.72 3.05
CA ARG A 138 26.81 2.90 4.10
C ARG A 138 27.72 3.71 5.02
N ALA A 139 28.52 4.62 4.49
CA ALA A 139 29.43 5.45 5.27
C ALA A 139 28.74 6.58 6.05
N ARG A 140 27.62 7.09 5.53
CA ARG A 140 26.93 8.28 6.06
C ARG A 140 25.46 8.02 6.38
N ALA A 141 25.11 6.78 6.73
CA ALA A 141 23.74 6.35 7.02
C ALA A 141 23.06 7.15 8.15
N GLU A 142 23.85 7.72 9.07
CA GLU A 142 23.33 8.50 10.21
C GLU A 142 23.00 9.96 9.84
N SER A 143 23.53 10.44 8.71
CA SER A 143 23.26 11.78 8.18
C SER A 143 21.89 11.80 7.49
N PRO A 144 20.91 12.61 7.97
CA PRO A 144 19.60 12.72 7.34
C PRO A 144 19.68 13.13 5.86
N ASP A 145 20.55 14.10 5.54
CA ASP A 145 20.76 14.60 4.18
C ASP A 145 21.32 13.53 3.26
N ALA A 146 22.39 12.84 3.67
CA ALA A 146 23.00 11.80 2.86
C ALA A 146 22.03 10.61 2.68
N ALA A 147 21.39 10.15 3.75
CA ALA A 147 20.44 9.04 3.71
C ALA A 147 19.26 9.35 2.77
N PHE A 148 18.65 10.53 2.90
CA PHE A 148 17.54 10.94 2.05
C PHE A 148 17.93 11.07 0.57
N LEU A 149 19.06 11.73 0.29
CA LEU A 149 19.50 11.96 -1.09
C LEU A 149 19.96 10.67 -1.77
N CYS A 150 20.69 9.80 -1.06
CA CYS A 150 21.03 8.46 -1.55
C CYS A 150 19.78 7.63 -1.81
N ALA A 151 18.82 7.60 -0.88
CA ALA A 151 17.56 6.88 -1.05
C ALA A 151 16.81 7.34 -2.31
N ARG A 152 16.74 8.65 -2.55
CA ARG A 152 16.13 9.21 -3.76
C ARG A 152 16.85 8.81 -5.03
N CYS A 153 18.18 8.86 -5.05
CA CYS A 153 18.96 8.42 -6.21
C CYS A 153 18.72 6.94 -6.49
N LEU A 154 18.73 6.09 -5.46
CA LEU A 154 18.49 4.64 -5.58
C LEU A 154 17.06 4.34 -6.06
N LEU A 155 16.04 4.98 -5.49
CA LEU A 155 14.65 4.85 -5.91
C LEU A 155 14.48 5.14 -7.41
N LEU A 156 15.03 6.26 -7.87
CA LEU A 156 14.92 6.69 -9.25
C LEU A 156 15.78 5.83 -10.19
N ALA A 157 16.94 5.36 -9.74
CA ALA A 157 17.81 4.47 -10.53
C ALA A 157 17.20 3.08 -10.72
N LEU A 158 16.66 2.49 -9.65
CA LEU A 158 15.98 1.19 -9.69
C LEU A 158 14.80 1.21 -10.66
N SER A 159 14.05 2.31 -10.71
CA SER A 159 12.94 2.47 -11.67
C SER A 159 13.37 2.45 -13.15
N ALA A 160 14.65 2.69 -13.44
CA ALA A 160 15.18 2.89 -14.79
C ALA A 160 16.03 1.72 -15.32
N GLY A 161 16.30 0.66 -14.55
CA GLY A 161 17.19 -0.43 -14.97
C GLY A 161 16.97 -1.77 -14.25
N GLU A 162 17.59 -2.83 -14.79
CA GLU A 162 17.38 -4.24 -14.39
C GLU A 162 18.40 -4.80 -13.37
N ASP A 163 19.34 -3.98 -12.86
CA ASP A 163 20.39 -4.45 -11.95
C ASP A 163 19.90 -4.62 -10.48
N ALA A 164 18.61 -4.88 -10.25
CA ALA A 164 18.07 -5.15 -8.91
C ALA A 164 18.71 -6.40 -8.27
N ARG A 165 19.07 -7.40 -9.09
CA ARG A 165 19.85 -8.57 -8.65
C ARG A 165 21.19 -8.14 -8.06
N TYR A 166 21.93 -7.30 -8.79
CA TYR A 166 23.23 -6.79 -8.36
C TYR A 166 23.12 -6.01 -7.04
N CYS A 167 22.09 -5.16 -6.93
CA CYS A 167 21.81 -4.43 -5.69
C CYS A 167 21.57 -5.34 -4.49
N VAL A 168 20.93 -6.50 -4.68
CA VAL A 168 20.62 -7.43 -3.58
C VAL A 168 21.78 -8.37 -3.26
N GLU A 169 22.31 -9.04 -4.28
CA GLU A 169 23.29 -10.11 -4.13
C GLU A 169 24.72 -9.59 -3.91
N ASP A 170 25.12 -8.51 -4.61
CA ASP A 170 26.48 -7.98 -4.56
C ASP A 170 26.63 -6.80 -3.60
N LEU A 171 25.68 -5.85 -3.62
CA LEU A 171 25.74 -4.64 -2.78
C LEU A 171 25.20 -4.84 -1.37
N GLY A 172 24.30 -5.83 -1.17
CA GLY A 172 23.56 -6.00 0.08
C GLY A 172 22.67 -4.80 0.41
N LEU A 173 22.14 -4.12 -0.61
CA LEU A 173 21.48 -2.83 -0.48
C LEU A 173 20.26 -2.87 0.45
N GLN A 174 19.53 -3.98 0.48
CA GLN A 174 18.40 -4.23 1.37
C GLN A 174 18.79 -4.09 2.85
N GLN A 175 19.99 -4.54 3.23
CA GLN A 175 20.47 -4.41 4.61
C GLN A 175 20.93 -2.98 4.91
N ILE A 176 21.62 -2.33 3.96
CA ILE A 176 22.02 -0.92 4.12
C ILE A 176 20.79 -0.03 4.33
N LEU A 177 19.75 -0.21 3.52
CA LEU A 177 18.49 0.54 3.63
C LEU A 177 17.78 0.24 4.96
N ALA A 178 17.78 -1.02 5.40
CA ALA A 178 17.20 -1.42 6.68
C ALA A 178 17.90 -0.74 7.87
N ASP A 179 19.24 -0.78 7.90
CA ASP A 179 20.02 -0.22 9.00
C ASP A 179 19.88 1.31 9.09
N ALA A 180 19.92 1.99 7.95
CA ALA A 180 19.68 3.44 7.87
C ALA A 180 18.26 3.80 8.34
N ALA A 181 17.24 3.05 7.90
CA ALA A 181 15.85 3.28 8.30
C ALA A 181 15.66 3.04 9.80
N ALA A 182 16.21 1.96 10.35
CA ALA A 182 16.15 1.65 11.77
C ALA A 182 16.85 2.72 12.62
N HIS A 183 17.99 3.25 12.17
CA HIS A 183 18.69 4.35 12.84
C HIS A 183 17.79 5.61 12.90
N HIS A 184 17.25 6.05 11.77
CA HIS A 184 16.42 7.26 11.74
C HIS A 184 15.08 7.07 12.47
N MET A 185 14.51 5.86 12.48
CA MET A 185 13.31 5.58 13.26
C MET A 185 13.59 5.64 14.78
N ARG A 186 14.75 5.16 15.25
CA ARG A 186 15.16 5.36 16.65
C ARG A 186 15.30 6.83 17.01
N ARG A 187 15.81 7.66 16.09
CA ARG A 187 15.90 9.11 16.28
C ARG A 187 14.55 9.79 16.35
N GLU A 188 13.62 9.40 15.48
CA GLU A 188 12.23 9.87 15.52
C GLU A 188 11.58 9.54 16.87
N ALA A 189 11.72 8.29 17.35
CA ALA A 189 11.19 7.86 18.64
C ALA A 189 11.80 8.63 19.83
N ALA A 190 13.06 9.06 19.71
CA ALA A 190 13.74 9.90 20.70
C ALA A 190 13.41 11.41 20.57
N GLY A 191 12.55 11.82 19.63
CA GLY A 191 12.26 13.23 19.35
C GLY A 191 13.44 14.02 18.79
N ALA A 192 14.47 13.32 18.28
CA ALA A 192 15.71 13.94 17.81
C ALA A 192 15.63 14.28 16.32
N GLY A 193 15.84 15.55 15.95
CA GLY A 193 15.92 15.97 14.54
C GLY A 193 14.76 16.84 14.04
N ALA A 194 13.95 17.40 14.93
CA ALA A 194 12.82 18.29 14.60
C ALA A 194 13.19 19.59 13.83
N GLY A 195 14.48 19.92 13.69
CA GLY A 195 14.99 21.05 12.92
C GLY A 195 15.93 20.68 11.77
N ALA A 196 16.08 19.39 11.46
CA ALA A 196 16.89 18.96 10.32
C ALA A 196 16.21 19.35 8.99
N ARG A 197 17.02 19.56 7.95
CA ARG A 197 16.51 19.81 6.59
C ARG A 197 15.56 18.71 6.13
N PHE A 198 15.89 17.46 6.46
CA PHE A 198 15.01 16.30 6.31
C PHE A 198 14.76 15.70 7.70
N PRO A 199 13.55 15.84 8.24
CA PRO A 199 13.17 15.19 9.50
C PRO A 199 13.31 13.67 9.43
N PRO A 200 13.63 12.97 10.53
CA PRO A 200 13.88 11.53 10.52
C PRO A 200 12.71 10.74 9.91
N ARG A 201 11.47 11.08 10.25
CA ARG A 201 10.27 10.47 9.64
C ARG A 201 10.26 10.55 8.10
N GLN A 202 10.64 11.69 7.55
CA GLN A 202 10.72 11.90 6.10
C GLN A 202 11.86 11.06 5.48
N VAL A 203 12.98 10.95 6.17
CA VAL A 203 14.13 10.13 5.74
C VAL A 203 13.75 8.64 5.69
N VAL A 204 13.09 8.12 6.72
CA VAL A 204 12.61 6.73 6.76
C VAL A 204 11.63 6.46 5.61
N ALA A 205 10.69 7.38 5.35
CA ALA A 205 9.77 7.24 4.22
C ALA A 205 10.50 7.13 2.87
N GLU A 206 11.53 7.95 2.63
CA GLU A 206 12.28 7.91 1.38
C GLU A 206 13.15 6.64 1.26
N LEU A 207 13.79 6.21 2.35
CA LEU A 207 14.54 4.95 2.42
C LEU A 207 13.63 3.74 2.12
N PHE A 208 12.43 3.72 2.70
CA PHE A 208 11.48 2.64 2.44
C PHE A 208 10.87 2.67 1.04
N LYS A 209 10.70 3.83 0.40
CA LYS A 209 10.36 3.85 -1.04
C LYS A 209 11.45 3.19 -1.87
N ALA A 210 12.72 3.52 -1.61
CA ALA A 210 13.85 2.89 -2.31
C ALA A 210 13.89 1.37 -2.05
N ALA A 211 13.66 0.95 -0.81
CA ALA A 211 13.61 -0.46 -0.42
C ALA A 211 12.43 -1.20 -1.05
N LEU A 212 11.24 -0.59 -1.11
CA LEU A 212 10.08 -1.14 -1.81
C LEU A 212 10.36 -1.31 -3.31
N GLY A 213 11.01 -0.31 -3.92
CA GLY A 213 11.49 -0.39 -5.31
C GLY A 213 12.45 -1.58 -5.48
N LEU A 214 13.40 -1.74 -4.57
CA LEU A 214 14.33 -2.86 -4.59
C LEU A 214 13.61 -4.22 -4.51
N CYS A 215 12.68 -4.38 -3.55
CA CYS A 215 11.87 -5.60 -3.42
C CYS A 215 11.08 -5.90 -4.70
N THR A 216 10.37 -4.91 -5.22
CA THR A 216 9.49 -5.06 -6.39
C THR A 216 10.28 -5.42 -7.65
N HIS A 217 11.41 -4.75 -7.90
CA HIS A 217 12.23 -5.02 -9.06
C HIS A 217 12.98 -6.36 -8.94
N PHE A 218 13.44 -6.71 -7.73
CA PHE A 218 14.06 -8.00 -7.48
C PHE A 218 13.06 -9.16 -7.66
N LEU A 219 11.83 -9.02 -7.13
CA LEU A 219 10.75 -10.01 -7.33
C LEU A 219 10.44 -10.22 -8.82
N ARG A 220 10.31 -9.12 -9.59
CA ARG A 220 10.12 -9.21 -11.05
C ARG A 220 11.27 -9.95 -11.75
N TRP A 221 12.51 -9.70 -11.36
CA TRP A 221 13.65 -10.43 -11.89
C TRP A 221 13.58 -11.94 -11.57
N VAL A 222 13.21 -12.30 -10.33
CA VAL A 222 13.02 -13.69 -9.93
C VAL A 222 11.94 -14.39 -10.76
N HIS A 223 10.81 -13.71 -11.02
CA HIS A 223 9.73 -14.26 -11.84
C HIS A 223 10.15 -14.45 -13.31
N ALA A 224 10.85 -13.46 -13.87
CA ALA A 224 11.37 -13.54 -15.24
C ALA A 224 12.32 -14.74 -15.41
N ALA A 225 13.17 -15.01 -14.42
CA ALA A 225 14.11 -16.14 -14.46
C ALA A 225 13.43 -17.52 -14.40
N LYS A 226 12.26 -17.64 -13.76
CA LYS A 226 11.55 -18.91 -13.59
C LYS A 226 10.63 -19.27 -14.75
N GLY A 227 10.46 -18.39 -15.75
CA GLY A 227 9.46 -18.58 -16.83
C GLY A 227 8.03 -18.75 -16.32
N SER A 228 7.80 -18.38 -15.05
CA SER A 228 6.56 -18.60 -14.31
C SER A 228 5.69 -17.37 -14.45
N SER A 229 4.48 -17.54 -14.99
CA SER A 229 3.36 -16.60 -14.85
C SER A 229 2.65 -16.72 -13.49
N GLY A 230 3.22 -17.49 -12.56
CA GLY A 230 2.67 -17.73 -11.23
C GLY A 230 2.48 -16.43 -10.45
N ARG A 231 1.27 -16.26 -9.92
CA ARG A 231 0.79 -15.12 -9.12
C ARG A 231 1.32 -15.12 -7.68
N ASP A 232 2.57 -15.52 -7.45
CA ASP A 232 3.14 -15.35 -6.11
C ASP A 232 3.52 -13.89 -5.93
N ASP A 233 2.72 -13.15 -5.17
CA ASP A 233 2.96 -11.73 -4.90
C ASP A 233 4.12 -11.50 -3.90
N ALA A 234 4.78 -12.57 -3.44
CA ALA A 234 5.85 -12.54 -2.45
C ALA A 234 7.15 -13.23 -2.94
N LEU A 235 8.27 -12.82 -2.35
CA LEU A 235 9.59 -13.40 -2.62
C LEU A 235 9.62 -14.91 -2.29
N PRO A 236 10.25 -15.73 -3.14
CA PRO A 236 10.50 -17.12 -2.82
C PRO A 236 11.30 -17.30 -1.53
N ALA A 237 11.01 -18.36 -0.77
CA ALA A 237 11.65 -18.62 0.52
C ALA A 237 13.19 -18.68 0.44
N ASP A 238 13.76 -19.23 -0.64
CA ASP A 238 15.20 -19.30 -0.85
C ASP A 238 15.88 -17.93 -0.99
N ARG A 239 15.10 -16.87 -1.27
CA ARG A 239 15.58 -15.50 -1.45
C ARG A 239 15.13 -14.54 -0.35
N ALA A 240 14.06 -14.87 0.36
CA ALA A 240 13.49 -14.03 1.40
C ALA A 240 14.42 -13.80 2.61
N ALA A 241 15.34 -14.73 2.89
CA ALA A 241 16.32 -14.60 3.98
C ALA A 241 17.13 -13.29 3.91
N ALA A 242 17.49 -12.85 2.70
CA ALA A 242 18.26 -11.62 2.50
C ALA A 242 17.50 -10.35 2.94
N PHE A 243 16.18 -10.42 3.05
CA PHE A 243 15.30 -9.29 3.37
C PHE A 243 14.83 -9.28 4.82
N VAL A 244 15.28 -10.21 5.67
CA VAL A 244 14.86 -10.30 7.09
C VAL A 244 15.15 -9.01 7.86
N GLY A 245 16.32 -8.40 7.64
CA GLY A 245 16.68 -7.12 8.27
C GLY A 245 15.72 -6.00 7.88
N LEU A 246 15.37 -5.92 6.59
CA LEU A 246 14.41 -4.94 6.07
C LEU A 246 13.00 -5.20 6.60
N LEU A 247 12.56 -6.46 6.67
CA LEU A 247 11.27 -6.84 7.24
C LEU A 247 11.19 -6.36 8.70
N ARG A 248 12.20 -6.62 9.52
CA ARG A 248 12.24 -6.17 10.93
C ARG A 248 12.12 -4.66 11.03
N ALA A 249 12.90 -3.90 10.24
CA ALA A 249 12.82 -2.45 10.23
C ALA A 249 11.43 -1.94 9.82
N ALA A 250 10.79 -2.57 8.82
CA ALA A 250 9.44 -2.23 8.40
C ALA A 250 8.40 -2.52 9.50
N LEU A 251 8.44 -3.71 10.10
CA LEU A 251 7.52 -4.12 11.17
C LEU A 251 7.66 -3.25 12.41
N ASP A 252 8.88 -2.95 12.84
CA ASP A 252 9.15 -2.03 13.95
C ASP A 252 8.62 -0.61 13.65
N THR A 253 8.74 -0.13 12.41
CA THR A 253 8.21 1.18 12.00
C THR A 253 6.68 1.19 12.02
N LEU A 254 6.03 0.14 11.52
CA LEU A 254 4.58 0.01 11.53
C LEU A 254 4.02 -0.06 12.96
N ALA A 255 4.67 -0.85 13.84
CA ALA A 255 4.28 -0.99 15.24
C ALA A 255 4.57 0.28 16.07
N GLY A 256 5.66 0.99 15.76
CA GLY A 256 6.12 2.16 16.50
C GLY A 256 5.40 3.47 16.15
N LEU A 257 4.74 3.55 14.99
CA LEU A 257 4.04 4.76 14.56
C LEU A 257 2.52 4.64 14.78
N PRO A 258 1.88 5.62 15.44
CA PRO A 258 0.42 5.67 15.54
C PRO A 258 -0.21 6.16 14.23
N LEU A 259 -1.52 5.93 14.09
CA LEU A 259 -2.33 6.57 13.05
C LEU A 259 -2.28 8.09 13.20
N LEU A 260 -2.39 8.78 12.07
CA LEU A 260 -2.54 10.23 12.00
C LEU A 260 -3.92 10.65 12.55
N ALA A 261 -4.09 11.96 12.79
CA ALA A 261 -5.34 12.50 13.33
C ALA A 261 -6.54 12.24 12.40
N ASP A 262 -6.32 12.24 11.09
CA ASP A 262 -7.31 11.87 10.07
C ASP A 262 -7.60 10.36 10.03
N GLY A 263 -6.74 9.52 10.62
CA GLY A 263 -6.92 8.07 10.71
C GLY A 263 -6.09 7.29 9.71
N HIS A 264 -5.31 7.97 8.88
CA HIS A 264 -4.40 7.34 7.93
C HIS A 264 -3.12 6.86 8.59
N LEU A 265 -2.50 5.84 8.01
CA LEU A 265 -1.13 5.48 8.29
C LEU A 265 -0.21 6.65 7.91
N PRO A 266 0.83 6.94 8.69
CA PRO A 266 1.87 7.86 8.26
C PRO A 266 2.70 7.26 7.11
N ASP A 267 3.28 8.10 6.25
CA ASP A 267 4.01 7.68 5.05
C ASP A 267 5.03 6.54 5.27
N PRO A 268 5.90 6.55 6.30
CA PRO A 268 6.80 5.42 6.56
C PRO A 268 6.06 4.11 6.81
N ALA A 269 4.93 4.14 7.53
CA ALA A 269 4.13 2.96 7.83
C ALA A 269 3.40 2.44 6.58
N LYS A 270 2.97 3.34 5.67
CA LYS A 270 2.42 2.95 4.36
C LYS A 270 3.46 2.17 3.54
N GLN A 271 4.70 2.66 3.50
CA GLN A 271 5.77 1.96 2.80
C GLN A 271 6.17 0.67 3.50
N ALA A 272 6.19 0.65 4.83
CA ALA A 272 6.52 -0.54 5.62
C ALA A 272 5.55 -1.71 5.34
N ILE A 273 4.24 -1.47 5.34
CA ILE A 273 3.28 -2.54 5.03
C ILE A 273 3.39 -2.99 3.57
N ALA A 274 3.68 -2.08 2.63
CA ALA A 274 3.93 -2.42 1.24
C ALA A 274 5.20 -3.27 1.05
N ILE A 275 6.27 -2.99 1.79
CA ILE A 275 7.48 -3.85 1.81
C ILE A 275 7.12 -5.23 2.35
N ALA A 276 6.41 -5.28 3.48
CA ALA A 276 6.05 -6.54 4.13
C ALA A 276 5.18 -7.43 3.22
N MET A 277 4.33 -6.84 2.37
CA MET A 277 3.58 -7.59 1.35
C MET A 277 4.44 -8.37 0.37
N ASN A 278 5.69 -7.95 0.13
CA ASN A 278 6.59 -8.62 -0.81
C ASN A 278 7.37 -9.77 -0.15
N ILE A 279 7.19 -10.02 1.15
CA ILE A 279 7.98 -11.00 1.91
C ILE A 279 7.04 -12.11 2.40
N PRO A 280 7.43 -13.40 2.29
CA PRO A 280 6.61 -14.51 2.80
C PRO A 280 6.45 -14.45 4.32
N THR A 281 5.49 -15.20 4.87
CA THR A 281 5.23 -15.17 6.33
C THR A 281 5.68 -16.42 7.09
N ARG A 282 5.98 -17.52 6.40
CA ARG A 282 6.31 -18.80 7.04
C ARG A 282 7.72 -19.33 6.81
N HIS A 283 8.26 -19.20 5.61
CA HIS A 283 9.58 -19.75 5.27
C HIS A 283 10.45 -18.69 4.60
N PRO A 284 11.76 -18.67 4.90
CA PRO A 284 12.50 -19.54 5.82
C PRO A 284 12.25 -19.17 7.30
N GLU A 285 12.82 -19.95 8.24
CA GLU A 285 12.53 -19.80 9.68
C GLU A 285 12.88 -18.40 10.21
N GLU A 286 13.95 -17.78 9.71
CA GLU A 286 14.36 -16.44 10.11
C GLU A 286 13.33 -15.36 9.72
N VAL A 287 12.57 -15.61 8.64
CA VAL A 287 11.46 -14.75 8.22
C VAL A 287 10.25 -14.96 9.13
N ARG A 288 9.90 -16.21 9.44
CA ARG A 288 8.85 -16.51 10.44
C ARG A 288 9.17 -15.84 11.77
N ASP A 289 10.41 -15.96 12.25
CA ASP A 289 10.84 -15.43 13.54
C ASP A 289 10.92 -13.89 13.54
N ALA A 290 10.97 -13.26 12.36
CA ALA A 290 10.82 -11.81 12.24
C ALA A 290 9.34 -11.37 12.35
N TRP A 291 8.40 -12.15 11.80
CA TRP A 291 6.97 -11.93 11.96
C TRP A 291 6.45 -12.26 13.37
N LEU A 292 6.99 -13.32 13.97
CA LEU A 292 6.60 -13.87 15.27
C LEU A 292 7.83 -13.95 16.20
N PRO A 293 8.27 -12.81 16.78
CA PRO A 293 9.43 -12.79 17.66
C PRO A 293 9.25 -13.66 18.91
N ALA A 294 10.30 -14.38 19.32
CA ALA A 294 10.21 -15.33 20.44
C ALA A 294 9.78 -14.71 21.79
N GLY A 295 10.05 -13.42 22.03
CA GLY A 295 9.67 -12.74 23.29
C GLY A 295 8.23 -12.25 23.32
N ASP A 296 7.71 -11.79 22.18
CA ASP A 296 6.34 -11.32 22.01
C ASP A 296 5.90 -11.68 20.58
N PRO A 297 5.35 -12.89 20.39
CA PRO A 297 4.96 -13.38 19.06
C PRO A 297 3.84 -12.56 18.43
N TRP A 298 3.06 -11.84 19.23
CA TRP A 298 1.85 -11.16 18.78
C TRP A 298 2.08 -9.68 18.48
N ARG A 299 3.16 -9.08 18.97
CA ARG A 299 3.51 -7.66 18.78
C ARG A 299 3.14 -7.09 17.41
N PHE A 300 3.56 -7.75 16.33
CA PHE A 300 3.34 -7.25 14.96
C PHE A 300 1.96 -7.62 14.41
N VAL A 301 1.42 -8.77 14.82
CA VAL A 301 0.04 -9.18 14.50
C VAL A 301 -0.95 -8.19 15.10
N ASP A 302 -0.83 -7.91 16.40
CA ASP A 302 -1.65 -6.95 17.14
C ASP A 302 -1.50 -5.56 16.55
N ALA A 303 -0.28 -5.16 16.20
CA ALA A 303 -0.08 -3.89 15.53
C ALA A 303 -0.90 -3.79 14.23
N ILE A 304 -0.78 -4.76 13.33
CA ILE A 304 -1.54 -4.78 12.07
C ILE A 304 -3.05 -4.79 12.32
N LEU A 305 -3.50 -5.65 13.23
CA LEU A 305 -4.89 -5.82 13.61
C LEU A 305 -5.50 -4.54 14.18
N ASP A 306 -4.78 -3.87 15.08
CA ASP A 306 -5.20 -2.60 15.70
C ASP A 306 -5.35 -1.49 14.67
N ARG A 307 -4.41 -1.36 13.73
CA ARG A 307 -4.50 -0.33 12.67
C ARG A 307 -5.66 -0.64 11.74
N LEU A 308 -5.82 -1.89 11.32
CA LEU A 308 -6.97 -2.33 10.51
C LEU A 308 -8.28 -2.03 11.23
N ALA A 309 -8.41 -2.41 12.50
CA ALA A 309 -9.62 -2.22 13.30
C ALA A 309 -9.95 -0.75 13.54
N ALA A 310 -8.94 0.08 13.82
CA ALA A 310 -9.12 1.52 14.02
C ALA A 310 -9.55 2.23 12.73
N MET A 311 -8.92 1.93 11.60
CA MET A 311 -9.27 2.51 10.30
C MET A 311 -10.68 2.08 9.86
N VAL A 312 -11.00 0.78 9.93
CA VAL A 312 -12.34 0.26 9.64
C VAL A 312 -13.38 0.84 10.61
N GLY A 313 -13.00 1.02 11.87
CA GLY A 313 -13.84 1.64 12.89
C GLY A 313 -14.25 3.06 12.55
N ARG A 314 -13.31 3.88 12.05
CA ARG A 314 -13.60 5.25 11.59
C ARG A 314 -14.53 5.24 10.38
N ILE A 315 -14.19 4.45 9.34
CA ILE A 315 -14.97 4.39 8.10
C ILE A 315 -16.41 3.93 8.36
N VAL A 316 -16.60 2.90 9.17
CA VAL A 316 -17.94 2.31 9.38
C VAL A 316 -18.72 3.02 10.49
N GLY A 317 -18.03 3.62 11.45
CA GLY A 317 -18.61 4.25 12.64
C GLY A 317 -18.89 5.74 12.52
N GLU A 318 -18.10 6.48 11.73
CA GLU A 318 -18.22 7.95 11.61
C GLU A 318 -18.92 8.37 10.31
N GLU A 319 -18.85 7.55 9.26
CA GLU A 319 -19.41 7.90 7.95
C GLU A 319 -20.84 7.33 7.74
N PRO A 320 -21.77 8.13 7.19
CA PRO A 320 -23.10 7.64 6.84
C PRO A 320 -22.99 6.58 5.74
N ALA A 321 -23.92 5.62 5.74
CA ALA A 321 -23.92 4.49 4.78
C ALA A 321 -23.80 4.93 3.31
N ALA A 322 -24.35 6.10 2.96
CA ALA A 322 -24.27 6.67 1.61
C ALA A 322 -22.86 7.10 1.19
N ARG A 323 -21.99 7.50 2.14
CA ARG A 323 -20.60 7.91 1.87
C ARG A 323 -19.58 6.80 2.13
N LEU A 324 -20.04 5.61 2.49
CA LEU A 324 -19.16 4.49 2.86
C LEU A 324 -18.22 4.08 1.72
N ALA A 325 -18.69 4.12 0.47
CA ALA A 325 -17.88 3.80 -0.70
C ALA A 325 -16.75 4.82 -0.91
N ASP A 326 -17.08 6.12 -0.89
CA ASP A 326 -16.10 7.20 -1.07
C ASP A 326 -15.09 7.23 0.08
N ALA A 327 -15.56 7.02 1.31
CA ALA A 327 -14.69 6.91 2.48
C ALA A 327 -13.76 5.69 2.34
N ALA A 328 -14.27 4.51 1.99
CA ALA A 328 -13.45 3.33 1.82
C ALA A 328 -12.40 3.50 0.70
N ASP A 329 -12.73 4.20 -0.38
CA ASP A 329 -11.81 4.48 -1.48
C ASP A 329 -10.60 5.31 -1.01
N GLY A 330 -10.83 6.32 -0.17
CA GLY A 330 -9.74 7.12 0.42
C GLY A 330 -8.72 6.31 1.24
N TYR A 331 -9.14 5.18 1.83
CA TYR A 331 -8.29 4.32 2.67
C TYR A 331 -7.86 3.01 1.98
N CYS A 332 -8.35 2.73 0.76
CA CYS A 332 -8.18 1.43 0.13
C CYS A 332 -6.70 1.05 -0.06
N GLY A 333 -5.84 2.03 -0.36
CA GLY A 333 -4.40 1.85 -0.54
C GLY A 333 -3.66 1.41 0.71
N GLU A 334 -4.26 1.59 1.89
CA GLU A 334 -3.68 1.24 3.20
C GLU A 334 -4.35 0.00 3.80
N LEU A 335 -5.68 -0.08 3.69
CA LEU A 335 -6.47 -1.21 4.18
C LEU A 335 -6.18 -2.51 3.42
N THR A 336 -6.02 -2.42 2.10
CA THR A 336 -5.80 -3.62 1.27
C THR A 336 -4.50 -4.32 1.65
N PRO A 337 -3.34 -3.63 1.76
CA PRO A 337 -2.12 -4.26 2.25
C PRO A 337 -2.22 -4.84 3.67
N LEU A 338 -2.84 -4.12 4.61
CA LEU A 338 -3.04 -4.62 5.97
C LEU A 338 -3.87 -5.91 5.98
N ALA A 339 -4.98 -5.94 5.25
CA ALA A 339 -5.85 -7.09 5.15
C ALA A 339 -5.14 -8.29 4.50
N LEU A 340 -4.38 -8.08 3.42
CA LEU A 340 -3.67 -9.15 2.71
C LEU A 340 -2.49 -9.72 3.51
N VAL A 341 -1.77 -8.90 4.28
CA VAL A 341 -0.70 -9.38 5.16
C VAL A 341 -1.29 -10.19 6.31
N LEU A 342 -2.33 -9.66 6.98
CA LEU A 342 -3.00 -10.37 8.06
C LEU A 342 -3.63 -11.68 7.57
N MET A 343 -4.23 -11.67 6.38
CA MET A 343 -4.79 -12.86 5.75
C MET A 343 -3.73 -13.94 5.58
N ARG A 344 -2.56 -13.60 5.05
CA ARG A 344 -1.45 -14.55 4.88
C ARG A 344 -0.96 -15.12 6.20
N LEU A 345 -0.78 -14.27 7.21
CA LEU A 345 -0.38 -14.71 8.55
C LEU A 345 -1.39 -15.69 9.16
N VAL A 346 -2.69 -15.38 9.07
CA VAL A 346 -3.79 -16.22 9.59
C VAL A 346 -3.96 -17.51 8.79
N ALA A 347 -3.71 -17.49 7.48
CA ALA A 347 -3.74 -18.67 6.64
C ALA A 347 -2.57 -19.62 6.94
N GLU A 348 -1.36 -19.08 7.09
CA GLU A 348 -0.12 -19.85 7.24
C GLU A 348 0.15 -20.32 8.68
N HIS A 349 -0.35 -19.60 9.68
CA HIS A 349 -0.07 -19.86 11.11
C HIS A 349 -1.37 -20.04 11.91
N ALA A 350 -1.65 -21.28 12.33
CA ALA A 350 -2.83 -21.61 13.13
C ALA A 350 -2.89 -20.83 14.46
N SER A 351 -1.74 -20.63 15.10
CA SER A 351 -1.64 -19.88 16.36
C SER A 351 -1.99 -18.40 16.18
N VAL A 352 -1.62 -17.78 15.04
CA VAL A 352 -2.03 -16.41 14.70
C VAL A 352 -3.53 -16.32 14.44
N ARG A 353 -4.10 -17.33 13.75
CA ARG A 353 -5.53 -17.42 13.52
C ARG A 353 -6.32 -17.48 14.82
N GLU A 354 -5.92 -18.35 15.75
CA GLU A 354 -6.54 -18.49 17.06
C GLU A 354 -6.42 -17.20 17.89
N HIS A 355 -5.28 -16.52 17.83
CA HIS A 355 -5.05 -15.24 18.52
C HIS A 355 -5.88 -14.10 17.94
N ALA A 356 -5.99 -14.00 16.61
CA ALA A 356 -6.73 -12.92 15.95
C ALA A 356 -8.25 -13.10 16.01
N PHE A 357 -8.75 -14.34 16.07
CA PHE A 357 -10.18 -14.68 15.97
C PHE A 357 -11.09 -13.85 16.91
N PRO A 358 -10.77 -13.66 18.21
CA PRO A 358 -11.64 -12.93 19.14
C PRO A 358 -11.86 -11.45 18.78
N ALA A 359 -10.94 -10.83 18.04
CA ALA A 359 -11.09 -9.44 17.59
C ALA A 359 -12.14 -9.32 16.46
N PHE A 360 -12.29 -10.36 15.65
CA PHE A 360 -13.29 -10.41 14.58
C PHE A 360 -14.64 -10.87 15.11
N TYR A 361 -14.64 -11.96 15.89
CA TYR A 361 -15.83 -12.57 16.47
C TYR A 361 -15.66 -12.62 18.00
N PRO A 362 -16.18 -11.63 18.74
CA PRO A 362 -16.04 -11.55 20.19
C PRO A 362 -16.81 -12.71 20.86
N GLY A 363 -16.08 -13.75 21.24
CA GLY A 363 -16.63 -14.97 21.83
C GLY A 363 -15.86 -16.22 21.41
N SER A 364 -16.17 -17.36 22.02
CA SER A 364 -15.61 -18.66 21.62
C SER A 364 -16.28 -19.23 20.36
N ALA A 365 -17.41 -18.65 19.93
CA ALA A 365 -18.19 -19.08 18.77
C ALA A 365 -18.88 -17.87 18.14
N ILE A 366 -19.29 -18.02 16.88
CA ILE A 366 -20.01 -17.00 16.13
C ILE A 366 -21.46 -16.92 16.63
N ASP A 367 -21.90 -15.73 17.01
CA ASP A 367 -23.29 -15.48 17.39
C ASP A 367 -24.19 -15.37 16.15
N HIS A 368 -24.83 -16.48 15.78
CA HIS A 368 -25.79 -16.50 14.68
C HIS A 368 -27.18 -15.96 15.08
N SER A 369 -27.41 -15.45 16.30
CA SER A 369 -28.70 -14.81 16.62
C SER A 369 -28.90 -13.47 15.90
N LEU A 370 -27.80 -12.79 15.56
CA LEU A 370 -27.76 -11.50 14.87
C LEU A 370 -27.36 -11.65 13.39
N LEU A 371 -27.79 -10.67 12.57
CA LEU A 371 -27.30 -10.54 11.20
C LEU A 371 -25.77 -10.34 11.22
N PRO A 372 -25.03 -10.88 10.24
CA PRO A 372 -23.58 -10.72 10.12
C PRO A 372 -23.11 -9.26 10.26
N GLU A 373 -23.86 -8.30 9.70
CA GLU A 373 -23.61 -6.86 9.77
C GLU A 373 -23.90 -6.18 11.12
N ASP A 374 -24.67 -6.83 11.99
CA ASP A 374 -25.10 -6.31 13.30
C ASP A 374 -24.34 -6.95 14.46
N ARG A 375 -23.48 -7.94 14.18
CA ARG A 375 -22.69 -8.64 15.20
C ARG A 375 -21.66 -7.73 15.87
N PRO A 376 -21.27 -8.03 17.12
CA PRO A 376 -20.12 -7.36 17.73
C PRO A 376 -18.82 -7.75 17.00
N GLY A 377 -17.82 -6.88 17.09
CA GLY A 377 -16.45 -7.14 16.59
C GLY A 377 -16.13 -6.55 15.22
N LEU A 378 -14.93 -6.89 14.73
CA LEU A 378 -14.43 -6.38 13.45
C LEU A 378 -15.13 -7.02 12.25
N SER A 379 -15.63 -8.26 12.37
CA SER A 379 -16.25 -8.98 11.25
C SER A 379 -17.44 -8.22 10.65
N ALA A 380 -18.32 -7.69 11.50
CA ALA A 380 -19.53 -6.98 11.05
C ALA A 380 -19.21 -5.75 10.21
N LYS A 381 -18.20 -4.98 10.65
CA LYS A 381 -17.72 -3.81 9.93
C LYS A 381 -17.08 -4.18 8.58
N LEU A 382 -16.30 -5.25 8.57
CA LEU A 382 -15.68 -5.77 7.35
C LEU A 382 -16.71 -6.32 6.36
N VAL A 383 -17.75 -7.00 6.83
CA VAL A 383 -18.86 -7.47 5.97
C VAL A 383 -19.55 -6.30 5.26
N ARG A 384 -19.75 -5.18 5.95
CA ARG A 384 -20.30 -3.95 5.34
C ARG A 384 -19.39 -3.39 4.24
N LEU A 385 -18.07 -3.40 4.45
CA LEU A 385 -17.09 -2.96 3.44
C LEU A 385 -16.98 -3.93 2.26
N MET A 386 -17.09 -5.24 2.51
CA MET A 386 -17.04 -6.28 1.48
C MET A 386 -18.17 -6.15 0.45
N ARG A 387 -19.30 -5.53 0.81
CA ARG A 387 -20.43 -5.31 -0.09
C ARG A 387 -20.27 -4.15 -1.07
N ILE A 388 -19.22 -3.34 -0.93
CA ILE A 388 -19.04 -2.14 -1.76
C ILE A 388 -18.69 -2.58 -3.20
N PRO A 389 -19.59 -2.39 -4.19
CA PRO A 389 -19.39 -2.94 -5.54
C PRO A 389 -18.20 -2.31 -6.28
N GLN A 390 -17.86 -1.07 -5.94
CA GLN A 390 -16.79 -0.28 -6.56
C GLN A 390 -15.50 -0.26 -5.73
N GLY A 391 -15.37 -1.10 -4.68
CA GLY A 391 -14.24 -1.05 -3.73
C GLY A 391 -12.90 -1.56 -4.27
N GLY A 392 -12.75 -1.77 -5.58
CA GLY A 392 -11.53 -2.29 -6.19
C GLY A 392 -11.11 -3.64 -5.61
N MET A 393 -9.86 -3.74 -5.14
CA MET A 393 -9.31 -4.97 -4.55
C MET A 393 -9.71 -5.19 -3.08
N LEU A 394 -10.20 -4.16 -2.39
CA LEU A 394 -10.46 -4.21 -0.95
C LEU A 394 -11.54 -5.25 -0.58
N PRO A 395 -12.72 -5.31 -1.23
CA PRO A 395 -13.72 -6.35 -0.99
C PRO A 395 -13.16 -7.77 -1.12
N ALA A 396 -12.31 -8.00 -2.13
CA ALA A 396 -11.70 -9.30 -2.35
C ALA A 396 -10.68 -9.66 -1.26
N ALA A 397 -9.87 -8.69 -0.81
CA ALA A 397 -8.94 -8.87 0.29
C ALA A 397 -9.64 -9.15 1.62
N ILE A 398 -10.78 -8.48 1.87
CA ILE A 398 -11.60 -8.73 3.06
C ILE A 398 -12.20 -10.13 3.03
N GLY A 399 -12.77 -10.55 1.89
CA GLY A 399 -13.32 -11.89 1.74
C GLY A 399 -12.26 -12.97 1.97
N ASP A 400 -11.06 -12.81 1.40
CA ASP A 400 -9.94 -13.72 1.63
C ASP A 400 -9.52 -13.77 3.11
N LEU A 401 -9.45 -12.62 3.78
CA LEU A 401 -9.10 -12.53 5.20
C LEU A 401 -10.12 -13.28 6.07
N LEU A 402 -11.41 -13.03 5.85
CA LEU A 402 -12.49 -13.69 6.61
C LEU A 402 -12.52 -15.20 6.32
N LEU A 403 -12.31 -15.63 5.07
CA LEU A 403 -12.24 -17.04 4.72
C LEU A 403 -11.02 -17.73 5.37
N ALA A 404 -9.84 -17.08 5.32
CA ALA A 404 -8.64 -17.59 5.98
C ALA A 404 -8.81 -17.71 7.50
N LEU A 405 -9.47 -16.73 8.13
CA LEU A 405 -9.79 -16.74 9.55
C LEU A 405 -10.70 -17.91 9.95
N LEU A 406 -11.57 -18.34 9.05
CA LEU A 406 -12.45 -19.50 9.22
C LEU A 406 -11.81 -20.81 8.74
N GLY A 407 -10.49 -20.83 8.60
CA GLY A 407 -9.72 -22.04 8.25
C GLY A 407 -9.81 -22.44 6.78
N GLY A 408 -10.28 -21.55 5.90
CA GLY A 408 -10.45 -21.83 4.48
C GLY A 408 -11.71 -22.64 4.14
N ASP A 409 -12.61 -22.84 5.09
CA ASP A 409 -13.85 -23.58 4.88
C ASP A 409 -14.96 -22.66 4.33
N ILE A 410 -15.29 -22.85 3.05
CA ILE A 410 -16.32 -22.08 2.33
C ILE A 410 -17.68 -22.22 3.00
N LYS A 411 -18.02 -23.40 3.55
CA LYS A 411 -19.29 -23.62 4.22
C LYS A 411 -19.37 -22.75 5.47
N HIS A 412 -18.37 -22.84 6.35
CA HIS A 412 -18.32 -22.00 7.56
C HIS A 412 -18.29 -20.51 7.22
N PHE A 413 -17.59 -20.12 6.15
CA PHE A 413 -17.60 -18.76 5.63
C PHE A 413 -19.00 -18.27 5.22
N VAL A 414 -19.76 -19.05 4.45
CA VAL A 414 -21.12 -18.68 4.06
C VAL A 414 -22.03 -18.58 5.29
N MET A 415 -21.93 -19.50 6.25
CA MET A 415 -22.73 -19.42 7.49
C MET A 415 -22.36 -18.20 8.34
N ALA A 416 -21.08 -17.83 8.37
CA ALA A 416 -20.58 -16.71 9.15
C ALA A 416 -20.91 -15.36 8.50
N VAL A 417 -20.80 -15.24 7.18
CA VAL A 417 -20.92 -13.95 6.47
C VAL A 417 -22.31 -13.75 5.87
N GLY A 418 -23.05 -14.83 5.62
CA GLY A 418 -24.30 -14.83 4.85
C GLY A 418 -24.02 -14.78 3.35
N TYR A 419 -24.67 -15.65 2.58
CA TYR A 419 -24.50 -15.74 1.12
C TYR A 419 -24.84 -14.41 0.44
N GLY A 420 -25.84 -13.67 0.91
CA GLY A 420 -26.19 -12.37 0.34
C GLY A 420 -25.03 -11.37 0.38
N ASN A 421 -24.21 -11.43 1.44
CA ASN A 421 -23.01 -10.59 1.57
C ASN A 421 -21.82 -11.20 0.80
N ALA A 422 -21.68 -12.53 0.79
CA ALA A 422 -20.56 -13.25 0.19
C ALA A 422 -20.65 -13.44 -1.33
N ALA A 423 -21.83 -13.32 -1.95
CA ALA A 423 -22.04 -13.67 -3.35
C ALA A 423 -21.11 -12.93 -4.32
N GLY A 424 -20.94 -11.61 -4.13
CA GLY A 424 -20.04 -10.81 -4.97
C GLY A 424 -18.58 -11.27 -4.89
N TYR A 425 -18.11 -11.59 -3.68
CA TYR A 425 -16.77 -12.14 -3.45
C TYR A 425 -16.60 -13.52 -4.09
N MET A 426 -17.54 -14.43 -3.87
CA MET A 426 -17.49 -15.80 -4.39
C MET A 426 -17.47 -15.82 -5.92
N VAL A 427 -18.31 -15.01 -6.57
CA VAL A 427 -18.32 -14.85 -8.03
C VAL A 427 -16.98 -14.30 -8.52
N ALA A 428 -16.44 -13.26 -7.88
CA ALA A 428 -15.16 -12.66 -8.27
C ALA A 428 -13.98 -13.63 -8.13
N ARG A 429 -14.03 -14.56 -7.17
CA ARG A 429 -13.00 -15.60 -6.93
C ARG A 429 -13.26 -16.92 -7.65
N GLY A 430 -14.38 -17.05 -8.36
CA GLY A 430 -14.76 -18.31 -9.01
C GLY A 430 -15.03 -19.44 -8.02
N ILE A 431 -15.45 -19.11 -6.81
CA ILE A 431 -15.76 -20.09 -5.75
C ILE A 431 -17.21 -20.57 -5.97
N PRO A 432 -17.43 -21.87 -6.23
CA PRO A 432 -18.78 -22.40 -6.41
C PRO A 432 -19.55 -22.40 -5.08
N VAL A 433 -20.87 -22.28 -5.16
CA VAL A 433 -21.74 -22.49 -3.99
C VAL A 433 -21.72 -23.97 -3.61
N PRO A 434 -21.43 -24.32 -2.35
CA PRO A 434 -21.45 -25.71 -1.90
C PRO A 434 -22.80 -26.39 -2.19
N SER A 435 -22.77 -27.61 -2.75
CA SER A 435 -23.97 -28.40 -3.08
C SER A 435 -24.86 -28.62 -1.87
N ASP A 436 -24.28 -28.89 -0.70
CA ASP A 436 -25.00 -29.04 0.57
C ASP A 436 -25.91 -27.83 0.85
N ILE A 437 -25.44 -26.61 0.57
CA ILE A 437 -26.20 -25.38 0.81
C ILE A 437 -27.36 -25.29 -0.18
N VAL A 438 -27.13 -25.65 -1.44
CA VAL A 438 -28.17 -25.68 -2.49
C VAL A 438 -29.23 -26.72 -2.16
N GLU A 439 -28.83 -27.92 -1.77
CA GLU A 439 -29.72 -29.02 -1.39
C GLU A 439 -30.51 -28.68 -0.11
N GLN A 440 -29.89 -28.02 0.86
CA GLN A 440 -30.56 -27.59 2.09
C GLN A 440 -31.60 -26.49 1.86
N VAL A 441 -31.27 -25.50 1.03
CA VAL A 441 -32.22 -24.45 0.63
C VAL A 441 -33.39 -25.06 -0.16
N ALA A 442 -33.12 -26.03 -1.05
CA ALA A 442 -34.14 -26.72 -1.82
C ALA A 442 -35.02 -27.66 -0.98
N ALA A 443 -34.47 -28.28 0.06
CA ALA A 443 -35.18 -29.26 0.88
C ALA A 443 -36.11 -28.67 1.94
N GLY A 444 -36.11 -27.34 2.17
CA GLY A 444 -36.94 -26.67 3.19
C GLY A 444 -36.68 -27.13 4.64
N SER A 445 -35.75 -28.06 4.84
CA SER A 445 -35.23 -28.50 6.13
C SER A 445 -34.07 -27.58 6.49
N GLY A 446 -34.44 -26.36 6.89
CA GLY A 446 -33.49 -25.29 7.15
C GLY A 446 -32.38 -25.76 8.11
N PRO A 447 -31.10 -25.50 7.80
CA PRO A 447 -30.05 -25.66 8.77
C PRO A 447 -30.37 -24.80 10.01
N VAL A 448 -29.76 -25.13 11.15
CA VAL A 448 -29.93 -24.36 12.39
C VAL A 448 -29.60 -22.87 12.15
N VAL A 449 -28.78 -22.55 11.14
CA VAL A 449 -28.46 -21.21 10.63
C VAL A 449 -28.87 -21.10 9.14
N ASP A 450 -29.54 -20.04 8.73
CA ASP A 450 -29.87 -19.71 7.34
C ASP A 450 -28.62 -19.34 6.54
N PRO A 451 -28.30 -20.04 5.43
CA PRO A 451 -27.14 -19.72 4.60
C PRO A 451 -27.25 -18.38 3.89
N VAL A 452 -28.45 -17.84 3.67
CA VAL A 452 -28.65 -16.56 2.97
C VAL A 452 -28.31 -15.39 3.90
N THR A 453 -28.90 -15.38 5.08
CA THR A 453 -28.77 -14.29 6.06
C THR A 453 -27.70 -14.53 7.12
N GLY A 454 -27.18 -15.75 7.26
CA GLY A 454 -26.23 -16.13 8.29
C GLY A 454 -26.82 -16.22 9.71
N ARG A 455 -28.15 -16.13 9.88
CA ARG A 455 -28.85 -16.13 11.18
C ARG A 455 -29.44 -17.47 11.56
N HIS A 456 -29.59 -17.73 12.85
CA HIS A 456 -30.35 -18.87 13.34
C HIS A 456 -31.81 -18.81 12.87
N LEU A 457 -32.27 -19.86 12.20
CA LEU A 457 -33.69 -20.08 11.98
C LEU A 457 -34.27 -20.61 13.28
N GLY A 458 -34.73 -19.71 14.15
CA GLY A 458 -35.63 -20.12 15.23
C GLY A 458 -36.84 -20.78 14.57
N GLN A 459 -37.01 -22.10 14.74
CA GLN A 459 -38.15 -22.84 14.20
C GLN A 459 -39.44 -22.13 14.65
N GLY A 460 -40.06 -21.38 13.74
CA GLY A 460 -41.28 -20.59 13.98
C GLY A 460 -41.14 -19.06 13.97
N ALA A 461 -39.95 -18.47 14.16
CA ALA A 461 -39.82 -17.00 14.28
C ALA A 461 -39.92 -16.27 12.93
N ALA A 462 -39.28 -16.79 11.87
CA ALA A 462 -39.38 -16.21 10.52
C ALA A 462 -40.78 -16.42 9.91
N ALA A 463 -41.39 -17.58 10.14
CA ALA A 463 -42.76 -17.86 9.72
C ALA A 463 -43.77 -17.02 10.51
N ALA A 464 -43.56 -16.79 11.81
CA ALA A 464 -44.42 -15.92 12.61
C ALA A 464 -44.23 -14.44 12.28
N ALA A 465 -43.01 -13.99 11.99
CA ALA A 465 -42.75 -12.61 11.55
C ALA A 465 -43.34 -12.35 10.16
N ALA A 466 -43.12 -13.25 9.20
CA ALA A 466 -43.72 -13.16 7.87
C ALA A 466 -45.25 -13.29 7.92
N ALA A 467 -45.80 -14.14 8.79
CA ALA A 467 -47.24 -14.24 9.01
C ALA A 467 -47.81 -12.99 9.69
N ALA A 468 -47.07 -12.37 10.61
CA ALA A 468 -47.48 -11.11 11.26
C ALA A 468 -47.42 -9.92 10.30
N GLU A 469 -46.39 -9.86 9.44
CA GLU A 469 -46.23 -8.85 8.39
C GLU A 469 -47.33 -9.02 7.32
N LEU A 470 -47.58 -10.24 6.88
CA LEU A 470 -48.68 -10.56 5.95
C LEU A 470 -50.06 -10.28 6.57
N ALA A 471 -50.23 -10.49 7.88
CA ALA A 471 -51.48 -10.17 8.59
C ALA A 471 -51.67 -8.66 8.81
N ALA A 472 -50.59 -7.88 8.80
CA ALA A 472 -50.61 -6.42 8.95
C ALA A 472 -50.87 -5.68 7.62
N MET A 473 -50.64 -6.32 6.47
CA MET A 473 -50.92 -5.76 5.15
C MET A 473 -52.42 -5.76 4.86
N THR A 474 -52.91 -4.66 4.30
CA THR A 474 -54.28 -4.58 3.74
C THR A 474 -54.40 -5.48 2.51
N ASP A 475 -55.62 -5.89 2.17
CA ASP A 475 -55.82 -6.80 1.03
C ASP A 475 -55.40 -6.17 -0.31
N GLU A 476 -55.53 -4.85 -0.45
CA GLU A 476 -55.03 -4.11 -1.61
C GLU A 476 -53.49 -4.10 -1.68
N GLU A 477 -52.80 -3.99 -0.54
CA GLU A 477 -51.33 -4.10 -0.48
C GLU A 477 -50.86 -5.52 -0.80
N LYS A 478 -51.56 -6.55 -0.32
CA LYS A 478 -51.27 -7.95 -0.68
C LYS A 478 -51.38 -8.20 -2.18
N MET A 479 -52.39 -7.61 -2.85
CA MET A 479 -52.54 -7.71 -4.30
C MET A 479 -51.38 -7.05 -5.04
N ARG A 480 -50.97 -5.84 -4.64
CA ARG A 480 -49.82 -5.14 -5.27
C ARG A 480 -48.50 -5.89 -5.04
N GLU A 481 -48.31 -6.47 -3.85
CA GLU A 481 -47.15 -7.30 -3.54
C GLU A 481 -47.14 -8.58 -4.41
N ALA A 482 -48.30 -9.23 -4.57
CA ALA A 482 -48.46 -10.40 -5.43
C ALA A 482 -48.18 -10.09 -6.92
N GLU A 483 -48.65 -8.96 -7.43
CA GLU A 483 -48.34 -8.49 -8.78
C GLU A 483 -46.84 -8.22 -8.97
N ARG A 484 -46.20 -7.56 -7.99
CA ARG A 484 -44.74 -7.34 -8.01
C ARG A 484 -43.98 -8.66 -8.04
N LEU A 485 -44.36 -9.62 -7.20
CA LEU A 485 -43.75 -10.95 -7.15
C LEU A 485 -43.93 -11.70 -8.47
N PHE A 486 -45.12 -11.65 -9.08
CA PHE A 486 -45.39 -12.25 -10.39
C PHE A 486 -44.44 -11.72 -11.47
N VAL A 487 -44.27 -10.39 -11.55
CA VAL A 487 -43.37 -9.75 -12.52
C VAL A 487 -41.90 -10.09 -12.23
N LEU A 488 -41.50 -10.17 -10.95
CA LEU A 488 -40.15 -10.59 -10.55
C LEU A 488 -39.84 -12.02 -11.01
N PHE A 489 -40.78 -12.95 -10.86
CA PHE A 489 -40.63 -14.33 -11.32
C PHE A 489 -40.58 -14.43 -12.86
N GLU A 490 -41.41 -13.69 -13.60
CA GLU A 490 -41.31 -13.64 -15.08
C GLU A 490 -39.95 -13.08 -15.55
N ARG A 491 -39.44 -12.04 -14.89
CA ARG A 491 -38.14 -11.45 -15.23
C ARG A 491 -37.01 -12.44 -14.93
N LEU A 492 -37.10 -13.19 -13.84
CA LEU A 492 -36.13 -14.22 -13.47
C LEU A 492 -36.13 -15.38 -14.48
N ASP A 493 -37.30 -15.89 -14.86
CA ASP A 493 -37.45 -16.93 -15.90
C ASP A 493 -36.85 -16.50 -17.24
N ARG A 494 -37.03 -15.22 -17.62
CA ARG A 494 -36.48 -14.67 -18.86
C ARG A 494 -34.95 -14.52 -18.84
N THR A 495 -34.32 -14.41 -17.67
CA THR A 495 -32.85 -14.31 -17.55
C THR A 495 -32.12 -15.65 -17.68
N GLY A 496 -32.83 -16.78 -17.58
CA GLY A 496 -32.31 -18.12 -17.90
C GLY A 496 -31.26 -18.69 -16.93
N VAL A 497 -30.96 -18.02 -15.82
CA VAL A 497 -29.92 -18.45 -14.84
C VAL A 497 -30.42 -19.55 -13.91
N ILE A 498 -31.73 -19.59 -13.61
CA ILE A 498 -32.39 -20.64 -12.81
C ILE A 498 -33.79 -20.86 -13.40
N ARG A 499 -34.20 -22.11 -13.67
CA ARG A 499 -35.59 -22.45 -14.00
C ARG A 499 -36.30 -22.83 -12.70
N VAL A 500 -37.12 -21.92 -12.17
CA VAL A 500 -37.99 -22.19 -11.02
C VAL A 500 -39.41 -22.12 -11.55
N GLU A 501 -40.21 -23.18 -11.37
CA GLU A 501 -41.64 -23.10 -11.69
C GLU A 501 -42.27 -21.97 -10.86
N ASN A 502 -42.87 -20.98 -11.55
CA ASN A 502 -43.50 -19.85 -10.88
C ASN A 502 -44.59 -20.37 -9.92
N PRO A 503 -44.43 -20.19 -8.59
CA PRO A 503 -45.32 -20.77 -7.59
C PRO A 503 -46.73 -20.18 -7.66
N VAL A 504 -46.89 -18.95 -8.19
CA VAL A 504 -48.20 -18.34 -8.45
C VAL A 504 -48.91 -19.07 -9.59
N ARG A 505 -48.17 -19.47 -10.63
CA ARG A 505 -48.71 -20.25 -11.75
C ARG A 505 -49.06 -21.67 -11.34
N ALA A 506 -48.22 -22.31 -10.53
CA ALA A 506 -48.51 -23.63 -9.96
C ALA A 506 -49.73 -23.59 -9.00
N ALA A 507 -49.91 -22.51 -8.24
CA ALA A 507 -51.10 -22.30 -7.41
C ALA A 507 -52.38 -22.05 -8.23
N ALA A 508 -52.26 -21.34 -9.37
CA ALA A 508 -53.34 -21.15 -10.34
C ALA A 508 -53.75 -22.47 -11.01
N GLU A 509 -52.76 -23.23 -11.51
CA GLU A 509 -52.96 -24.51 -12.20
C GLU A 509 -53.48 -25.61 -11.24
N SER A 510 -53.19 -25.52 -9.94
CA SER A 510 -53.70 -26.44 -8.90
C SER A 510 -55.06 -26.02 -8.31
N GLY A 511 -55.68 -24.94 -8.81
CA GLY A 511 -57.00 -24.48 -8.38
C GLY A 511 -57.06 -23.95 -6.95
N ARG A 512 -55.93 -23.49 -6.39
CA ARG A 512 -55.83 -22.95 -5.01
C ARG A 512 -55.96 -21.43 -4.94
N LEU A 513 -56.18 -20.75 -6.06
CA LEU A 513 -56.50 -19.32 -6.10
C LEU A 513 -58.01 -19.13 -5.96
N ALA A 514 -58.42 -18.31 -4.99
CA ALA A 514 -59.79 -17.85 -4.88
C ALA A 514 -59.88 -16.47 -5.56
N GLU A 515 -60.72 -16.35 -6.60
CA GLU A 515 -61.13 -15.03 -7.11
C GLU A 515 -62.06 -14.40 -6.07
N VAL A 516 -61.70 -13.20 -5.60
CA VAL A 516 -62.59 -12.40 -4.74
C VAL A 516 -63.63 -11.77 -5.67
N VAL A 517 -64.91 -12.02 -5.41
CA VAL A 517 -66.03 -11.39 -6.10
C VAL A 517 -66.05 -9.92 -5.71
N ASP A 518 -66.01 -9.03 -6.70
CA ASP A 518 -66.13 -7.58 -6.52
C ASP A 518 -67.58 -7.25 -6.16
N ASP A 519 -67.87 -7.08 -4.86
CA ASP A 519 -69.18 -6.59 -4.39
C ASP A 519 -69.26 -5.08 -4.63
N SER A 520 -69.35 -4.68 -5.90
CA SER A 520 -69.73 -3.33 -6.30
C SER A 520 -70.93 -3.39 -7.23
N ASP A 521 -72.12 -3.62 -6.69
CA ASP A 521 -73.41 -3.27 -7.31
C ASP A 521 -74.54 -3.43 -6.28
N ASP A 522 -74.78 -2.41 -5.43
CA ASP A 522 -76.15 -1.97 -5.10
C ASP A 522 -76.12 -0.63 -4.34
N ASP A 523 -76.21 0.47 -5.08
CA ASP A 523 -76.76 1.73 -4.56
C ASP A 523 -77.64 2.36 -5.65
N SER A 524 -78.92 1.99 -5.64
CA SER A 524 -79.97 2.73 -6.34
C SER A 524 -81.14 3.02 -5.38
N GLN A 525 -81.19 4.26 -4.89
CA GLN A 525 -82.43 5.02 -4.66
C GLN A 525 -82.23 6.48 -5.06
#